data_AF-A0A933DAK8-F1
#
_entry.id   AF-A0A933DAK8-F1
#
_cell.length_a   1.000
_cell.length_b   1.000
_cell.length_c   1.000
_cell.angle_alpha   90.00
_cell.angle_beta   90.00
_cell.angle_gamma   90.00
#
_symmetry.space_group_name_H-M   'P 1'
#
loop_
_entity.id
_entity.type
_entity.pdbx_description
1 polymer ?
#
loop_
_entity_poly.entity_id
_entity_poly.type
_entity_poly.pdbx_seq_one_letter_code
_entity_poly.pdbx_strand_id
1 'polypeptide(L)'
;MVVDAQSELTDLTERIIAFRDARDWKQFHNPKDVALSLVLEAAEVLEHFQWKSSAEIGAYVQSHKAKIGEELADTLYWILLMAHDLNIDLATALREKMAQNEVKYPVDKARGSHAKYTEL
;
A
#
# COMPACT_ATOMS: atom_id res chain seq x y z
N MET A 1 16.82 -0.97 -19.65
CA MET A 1 17.28 -1.39 -18.31
C MET A 1 16.05 -1.84 -17.57
N VAL A 2 15.98 -3.10 -17.15
CA VAL A 2 14.90 -3.58 -16.28
C VAL A 2 15.31 -3.12 -14.89
N VAL A 3 14.62 -2.13 -14.34
CA VAL A 3 14.81 -1.73 -12.95
C VAL A 3 14.26 -2.88 -12.10
N ASP A 4 15.05 -3.39 -11.17
CA ASP A 4 14.60 -4.43 -10.25
C ASP A 4 13.56 -3.80 -9.32
N ALA A 5 12.35 -4.37 -9.21
CA ALA A 5 11.31 -3.84 -8.33
C ALA A 5 11.80 -3.75 -6.87
N GLN A 6 12.75 -4.59 -6.47
CA GLN A 6 13.43 -4.45 -5.18
C GLN A 6 14.22 -3.13 -5.10
N SER A 7 14.95 -2.78 -6.16
CA SER A 7 15.74 -1.54 -6.21
C SER A 7 14.85 -0.29 -6.19
N GLU A 8 13.68 -0.30 -6.84
CA GLU A 8 12.76 0.85 -6.79
C GLU A 8 12.19 1.10 -5.39
N LEU A 9 11.79 0.04 -4.67
CA LEU A 9 11.29 0.18 -3.30
C LEU A 9 12.40 0.66 -2.35
N THR A 10 13.63 0.19 -2.54
CA THR A 10 14.79 0.67 -1.79
C THR A 10 15.03 2.16 -2.03
N ASP A 11 15.09 2.60 -3.29
CA ASP A 11 15.34 4.01 -3.64
C ASP A 11 14.28 4.95 -3.04
N LEU A 12 13.00 4.55 -3.11
CA LEU A 12 11.91 5.31 -2.50
C LEU A 12 12.04 5.36 -0.97
N THR A 13 12.35 4.22 -0.35
CA THR A 13 12.53 4.11 1.10
C THR A 13 13.67 5.00 1.59
N GLU A 14 14.82 5.00 0.90
CA GLU A 14 15.96 5.85 1.22
C GLU A 14 15.61 7.34 1.13
N ARG A 15 14.85 7.74 0.10
CA ARG A 15 14.38 9.11 -0.05
C ARG A 15 13.43 9.55 1.07
N ILE A 16 12.55 8.64 1.51
CA ILE A 16 11.64 8.88 2.65
C ILE A 16 12.43 9.06 3.95
N ILE A 17 13.40 8.18 4.21
CA ILE A 17 14.26 8.24 5.40
C ILE A 17 15.04 9.55 5.41
N ALA A 18 15.66 9.90 4.29
CA ALA A 18 16.39 11.16 4.17
C ALA A 18 15.49 12.38 4.44
N PHE A 19 14.25 12.36 3.93
CA PHE A 19 13.28 13.41 4.17
C PHE A 19 12.87 13.54 5.65
N ARG A 20 12.59 12.40 6.32
CA ARG A 20 12.24 12.32 7.75
C ARG A 20 13.41 12.81 8.62
N ASP A 21 14.60 12.28 8.36
CA ASP A 21 15.77 12.49 9.21
C ASP A 21 16.30 13.93 9.06
N ALA A 22 16.20 14.53 7.87
CA ALA A 22 16.51 15.95 7.67
C ALA A 22 15.63 16.91 8.50
N ARG A 23 14.51 16.42 9.03
CA ARG A 23 13.58 17.18 9.88
C ARG A 23 13.64 16.75 11.35
N ASP A 24 14.55 15.84 11.69
CA ASP A 24 14.64 15.23 13.01
C ASP A 24 13.32 14.57 13.46
N TRP A 25 12.51 14.10 12.50
CA TRP A 25 11.16 13.58 12.79
C TRP A 25 11.16 12.14 13.30
N LYS A 26 12.29 11.44 13.21
CA LYS A 26 12.41 10.06 13.72
C LYS A 26 11.98 9.92 15.18
N GLN A 27 12.21 10.94 16.00
CA GLN A 27 11.81 10.95 17.41
C GLN A 27 10.29 10.87 17.64
N PHE A 28 9.48 11.23 16.65
CA PHE A 28 8.01 11.17 16.71
C PHE A 28 7.45 9.89 16.09
N HIS A 29 8.27 9.09 15.41
CA HIS A 29 7.84 7.94 14.60
C HIS A 29 8.04 6.61 15.35
N ASN A 30 7.42 6.47 16.52
CA ASN A 30 7.34 5.14 17.13
C ASN A 30 6.34 4.24 16.37
N PRO A 31 6.46 2.89 16.45
CA PRO A 31 5.65 1.99 15.61
C PRO A 31 4.13 2.19 15.74
N LYS A 32 3.64 2.56 16.93
CA LYS A 32 2.21 2.83 17.16
C LYS A 32 1.77 4.09 16.42
N ASP A 33 2.53 5.17 16.50
CA ASP A 33 2.18 6.43 15.81
C ASP A 33 2.31 6.30 14.29
N VAL A 34 3.32 5.59 13.79
CA VAL A 34 3.43 5.27 12.34
C VAL A 34 2.25 4.43 11.86
N ALA A 35 1.77 3.47 12.66
CA ALA A 35 0.57 2.68 12.33
C ALA A 35 -0.69 3.54 12.30
N LEU A 36 -0.81 4.53 13.18
CA LEU A 36 -1.91 5.48 13.16
C LEU A 36 -1.87 6.32 11.88
N SER A 37 -0.72 6.89 11.53
CA SER A 37 -0.58 7.66 10.28
C SER A 37 -0.93 6.83 9.04
N LEU A 38 -0.49 5.58 8.96
CA LEU A 38 -0.89 4.66 7.88
C LEU A 38 -2.42 4.53 7.74
N VAL A 39 -3.13 4.37 8.86
CA VAL A 39 -4.59 4.25 8.86
C VAL A 39 -5.27 5.57 8.47
N LEU A 40 -4.70 6.71 8.83
CA LEU A 40 -5.21 8.02 8.45
C LEU A 40 -5.15 8.21 6.93
N GLU A 41 -4.00 7.98 6.28
CA GLU A 41 -3.91 8.12 4.81
C GLU A 41 -4.79 7.10 4.09
N ALA A 42 -4.90 5.87 4.63
CA ALA A 42 -5.82 4.88 4.09
C ALA A 42 -7.29 5.33 4.19
N ALA A 43 -7.64 6.13 5.20
CA ALA A 43 -8.96 6.75 5.30
C ALA A 43 -9.14 7.86 4.27
N GLU A 44 -8.11 8.67 3.98
CA GLU A 44 -8.14 9.68 2.90
C GLU A 44 -8.37 9.02 1.53
N VAL A 45 -7.76 7.85 1.27
CA VAL A 45 -8.10 7.03 0.10
C VAL A 45 -9.59 6.70 0.08
N LEU A 46 -10.19 6.28 1.21
CA LEU A 46 -11.63 5.95 1.28
C LEU A 46 -12.53 7.16 1.01
N GLU A 47 -12.12 8.37 1.36
CA GLU A 47 -12.92 9.59 1.17
C GLU A 47 -13.24 9.86 -0.31
N HIS A 48 -12.38 9.42 -1.22
CA HIS A 48 -12.62 9.49 -2.66
C HIS A 48 -13.82 8.63 -3.12
N PHE A 49 -14.20 7.60 -2.36
CA PHE A 49 -15.18 6.60 -2.79
C PHE A 49 -16.49 6.62 -1.99
N GLN A 50 -16.47 7.01 -0.71
CA GLN A 50 -17.56 6.79 0.25
C GLN A 50 -18.98 7.24 -0.19
N TRP A 51 -19.11 8.29 -1.00
CA TRP A 51 -20.41 8.85 -1.39
C TRP A 51 -20.73 8.71 -2.89
N LYS A 52 -19.95 7.92 -3.63
CA LYS A 52 -20.11 7.78 -5.09
C LYS A 52 -20.93 6.55 -5.44
N SER A 53 -21.96 6.75 -6.25
CA SER A 53 -22.70 5.63 -6.85
C SER A 53 -21.86 4.92 -7.93
N SER A 54 -22.27 3.70 -8.30
CA SER A 54 -21.64 2.94 -9.38
C SER A 54 -21.67 3.68 -10.73
N ALA A 55 -22.65 4.55 -10.96
CA ALA A 55 -22.73 5.36 -12.19
C ALA A 55 -21.74 6.53 -12.18
N GLU A 56 -21.45 7.11 -11.02
CA GLU A 56 -20.56 8.26 -10.87
C GLU A 56 -19.09 7.86 -10.79
N ILE A 57 -18.79 6.70 -10.18
CA ILE A 57 -17.41 6.36 -9.79
C ILE A 57 -16.47 6.25 -10.99
N GLY A 58 -16.96 5.76 -12.13
CA GLY A 58 -16.16 5.65 -13.35
C GLY A 58 -15.63 7.01 -13.83
N ALA A 59 -16.51 8.02 -13.94
CA ALA A 59 -16.12 9.36 -14.36
C ALA A 59 -15.30 10.10 -13.28
N TYR A 60 -15.61 9.85 -12.00
CA TYR A 60 -14.88 10.43 -10.88
C TYR A 60 -13.41 9.98 -10.87
N VAL A 61 -13.14 8.67 -10.96
CA VAL A 61 -11.77 8.14 -10.98
C VAL A 61 -10.95 8.70 -12.13
N GLN A 62 -11.55 8.87 -13.32
CA GLN A 62 -10.84 9.48 -14.46
C GLN A 62 -10.46 10.95 -14.21
N SER A 63 -11.37 11.72 -13.62
CA SER A 63 -11.16 13.15 -13.35
C SER A 63 -10.30 13.44 -12.11
N HIS A 64 -10.20 12.50 -11.17
CA HIS A 64 -9.51 12.66 -9.88
C HIS A 64 -8.31 11.73 -9.71
N LYS A 65 -7.86 11.08 -10.79
CA LYS A 65 -6.75 10.11 -10.77
C LYS A 65 -5.49 10.61 -10.06
N ALA A 66 -5.14 11.89 -10.26
CA ALA A 66 -3.98 12.49 -9.62
C ALA A 66 -4.13 12.52 -8.09
N LYS A 67 -5.25 13.02 -7.57
CA LYS A 67 -5.53 13.08 -6.13
C LYS A 67 -5.60 11.70 -5.49
N ILE A 68 -6.29 10.76 -6.14
CA ILE A 68 -6.30 9.36 -5.68
C ILE A 68 -4.87 8.80 -5.63
N GLY A 69 -4.03 9.16 -6.59
CA GLY A 69 -2.62 8.78 -6.62
C GLY A 69 -1.79 9.39 -5.49
N GLU A 70 -2.11 10.62 -5.06
CA GLU A 70 -1.49 11.28 -3.90
C GLU A 70 -1.78 10.47 -2.62
N GLU A 71 -3.05 10.17 -2.33
CA GLU A 71 -3.42 9.41 -1.13
C GLU A 71 -2.88 7.97 -1.11
N LEU A 72 -2.82 7.33 -2.28
CA LEU A 72 -2.17 6.02 -2.42
C LEU A 72 -0.66 6.10 -2.18
N ALA A 73 -0.01 7.19 -2.60
CA ALA A 73 1.40 7.42 -2.35
C ALA A 73 1.69 7.70 -0.88
N ASP A 74 0.81 8.44 -0.19
CA ASP A 74 0.93 8.71 1.25
C ASP A 74 0.72 7.42 2.08
N THR A 75 -0.20 6.56 1.66
CA THR A 75 -0.33 5.21 2.23
C THR A 75 0.96 4.40 2.03
N LEU A 76 1.54 4.42 0.82
CA LEU A 76 2.78 3.70 0.52
C LEU A 76 3.97 4.26 1.32
N TYR A 77 4.04 5.57 1.52
CA TYR A 77 5.07 6.25 2.31
C TYR A 77 5.17 5.62 3.71
N TRP A 78 4.05 5.49 4.39
CA TRP A 78 4.03 4.93 5.75
C TRP A 78 4.31 3.43 5.79
N ILE A 79 3.88 2.67 4.78
CA ILE A 79 4.21 1.24 4.66
C ILE A 79 5.73 1.05 4.55
N LEU A 80 6.38 1.80 3.66
CA LEU A 80 7.83 1.70 3.42
C LEU A 80 8.63 2.13 4.64
N LEU A 81 8.25 3.25 5.26
CA LEU A 81 8.91 3.75 6.46
C LEU A 81 8.78 2.78 7.64
N MET A 82 7.57 2.24 7.85
CA MET A 82 7.33 1.24 8.88
C MET A 82 8.14 -0.04 8.64
N ALA A 83 8.16 -0.54 7.40
CA ALA A 83 8.92 -1.74 7.06
C ALA A 83 10.42 -1.54 7.34
N HIS A 84 10.98 -0.39 6.98
CA HIS A 84 12.36 -0.03 7.30
C HIS A 84 12.61 -0.02 8.82
N ASP A 85 11.81 0.74 9.59
CA ASP A 85 12.05 0.90 11.03
C ASP A 85 11.85 -0.40 11.82
N LEU A 86 11.05 -1.33 11.30
CA LEU A 86 10.84 -2.67 11.87
C LEU A 86 11.80 -3.75 11.31
N ASN A 87 12.71 -3.39 10.40
CA ASN A 87 13.64 -4.31 9.72
C ASN A 87 12.91 -5.45 8.97
N ILE A 88 11.84 -5.12 8.26
CA ILE A 88 11.05 -6.05 7.46
C ILE A 88 11.44 -5.91 5.98
N ASP A 89 11.90 -7.01 5.36
CA ASP A 89 12.01 -7.09 3.90
C ASP A 89 10.60 -7.21 3.30
N LEU A 90 9.99 -6.06 3.03
CA LEU A 90 8.61 -5.95 2.56
C LEU A 90 8.40 -6.67 1.22
N ALA A 91 9.36 -6.59 0.32
CA ALA A 91 9.26 -7.20 -0.99
C ALA A 91 9.29 -8.73 -0.90
N THR A 92 10.17 -9.30 -0.05
CA THR A 92 10.16 -10.74 0.24
C THR A 92 8.86 -11.15 0.92
N ALA A 93 8.41 -10.41 1.94
CA ALA A 93 7.15 -10.70 2.64
C ALA A 93 5.94 -10.69 1.68
N LEU A 94 5.90 -9.75 0.74
CA LEU A 94 4.84 -9.67 -0.28
C LEU A 94 4.92 -10.85 -1.27
N ARG A 95 6.12 -11.24 -1.73
CA ARG A 95 6.31 -12.42 -2.61
C ARG A 95 5.82 -13.70 -1.94
N GLU A 96 6.19 -13.92 -0.68
CA GLU A 96 5.73 -15.08 0.09
C GLU A 96 4.22 -15.06 0.29
N LYS A 97 3.65 -13.88 0.60
CA LYS A 97 2.21 -13.70 0.74
C LYS A 97 1.47 -14.03 -0.56
N MET A 98 2.01 -13.63 -1.71
CA MET A 98 1.42 -13.94 -3.02
C MET A 98 1.46 -15.44 -3.32
N ALA A 99 2.59 -16.12 -3.09
CA ALA A 99 2.67 -17.58 -3.25
C ALA A 99 1.65 -18.32 -2.37
N GLN A 100 1.45 -17.87 -1.12
CA GLN A 100 0.41 -18.43 -0.25
C GLN A 100 -1.01 -18.17 -0.77
N ASN A 101 -1.26 -16.98 -1.35
CA ASN A 101 -2.55 -16.65 -1.93
C ASN A 101 -2.87 -17.49 -3.16
N GLU A 102 -1.88 -17.75 -4.03
CA GLU A 102 -2.03 -18.61 -5.21
C GLU A 102 -2.41 -20.05 -4.85
N VAL A 103 -1.84 -20.58 -3.76
CA VAL A 103 -2.22 -21.89 -3.21
C VAL A 103 -3.64 -21.88 -2.63
N LYS A 104 -4.03 -20.79 -1.94
CA LYS A 104 -5.37 -20.66 -1.32
C LYS A 104 -6.47 -20.43 -2.35
N TYR A 105 -6.17 -19.73 -3.44
CA TYR A 105 -7.13 -19.33 -4.47
C TYR A 105 -6.69 -19.87 -5.84
N PRO A 106 -6.69 -21.19 -6.06
CA PRO A 106 -6.27 -21.76 -7.32
C PRO A 106 -7.24 -21.34 -8.44
N VAL A 107 -6.70 -21.07 -9.64
CA VAL A 107 -7.43 -20.43 -10.75
C VAL A 107 -8.68 -21.22 -11.16
N ASP A 108 -8.59 -22.54 -11.19
CA ASP A 108 -9.68 -23.44 -11.57
C ASP A 108 -10.88 -23.38 -10.62
N LYS A 109 -10.68 -22.98 -9.36
CA LYS A 109 -11.75 -22.84 -8.35
C LYS A 109 -12.18 -21.40 -8.11
N ALA A 110 -11.23 -20.47 -8.13
CA ALA A 110 -11.47 -19.09 -7.71
C ALA A 110 -11.91 -18.16 -8.86
N ARG A 111 -11.71 -18.54 -10.13
CA ARG A 111 -11.99 -17.64 -11.27
C ARG A 111 -13.47 -17.25 -11.33
N GLY A 112 -13.75 -15.95 -11.21
CA GLY A 112 -15.11 -15.39 -11.25
C GLY A 112 -15.90 -15.59 -9.95
N SER A 113 -15.28 -16.14 -8.90
CA SER A 113 -15.89 -16.32 -7.59
C SER A 113 -15.34 -15.30 -6.60
N HIS A 114 -16.21 -14.80 -5.71
CA HIS A 114 -15.82 -13.99 -4.55
C HIS A 114 -15.83 -14.80 -3.25
N ALA A 115 -16.07 -16.12 -3.33
CA ALA A 115 -16.06 -17.01 -2.18
C ALA A 115 -14.67 -17.04 -1.54
N LYS A 116 -14.64 -17.13 -0.20
CA LYS A 116 -13.38 -17.28 0.53
C LYS A 116 -12.80 -18.67 0.23
N TYR A 117 -11.49 -18.83 0.38
CA TYR A 117 -10.82 -20.13 0.13
C TYR A 117 -11.38 -21.30 0.96
N THR A 118 -12.05 -21.02 2.07
CA THR A 118 -12.77 -22.01 2.89
C THR A 118 -14.07 -22.51 2.26
N GLU A 119 -14.50 -21.88 1.17
CA GLU A 119 -15.78 -22.06 0.48
C GLU A 119 -15.59 -22.29 -1.04
N LEU A 120 -14.35 -22.53 -1.51
CA LEU A 120 -13.99 -22.80 -2.91
C LEU A 120 -14.05 -24.28 -3.30
#